data_AF-A0AA34RDI3-F1
#
_entry.id   AF-A0AA34RDI3-F1
#
_cell.length_a   1.000
_cell.length_b   1.000
_cell.length_c   1.000
_cell.angle_alpha   90.00
_cell.angle_beta   90.00
_cell.angle_gamma   90.00
#
_symmetry.space_group_name_H-M   'P 1'
#
loop_
_entity.id
_entity.type
_entity.pdbx_description
1 polymer ?
#
loop_
_entity_poly.entity_id
_entity_poly.type
_entity_poly.pdbx_seq_one_letter_code
_entity_poly.pdbx_strand_id
1 'polypeptide(L)'
;MTQFVSVDFLLQELQVLQQSLETLNSLEATLETYERMFALIHEGFCMVLHRCQQSHLLSLHPQGDLLKDNSGNPVTTTFSINPNN
;
A
#
# COMPACT_ATOMS: atom_id res chain seq x y z
N MET A 1 -8.84 -11.32 15.69
CA MET A 1 -7.54 -11.47 15.01
C MET A 1 -7.75 -11.04 13.57
N THR A 2 -7.27 -9.85 13.20
CA THR A 2 -7.35 -9.33 11.83
C THR A 2 -6.33 -10.10 11.00
N GLN A 3 -6.82 -10.91 10.06
CA GLN A 3 -5.97 -11.60 9.10
C GLN A 3 -5.28 -10.53 8.24
N PHE A 4 -3.96 -10.45 8.30
CA PHE A 4 -3.20 -9.54 7.45
C PHE A 4 -3.34 -10.03 6.01
N VAL A 5 -4.23 -9.39 5.26
CA VAL A 5 -4.29 -9.54 3.81
C VAL A 5 -2.96 -9.03 3.25
N SER A 6 -2.31 -9.79 2.37
CA SER A 6 -1.07 -9.37 1.70
C SER A 6 -1.39 -8.67 0.39
N VAL A 7 -0.46 -7.82 -0.10
CA VAL A 7 -0.60 -7.20 -1.43
C VAL A 7 -0.65 -8.29 -2.51
N ASP A 8 0.09 -9.38 -2.34
CA ASP A 8 0.08 -10.51 -3.28
C ASP A 8 -1.30 -11.16 -3.41
N PHE A 9 -2.04 -11.28 -2.31
CA PHE A 9 -3.41 -11.78 -2.33
C PHE A 9 -4.34 -10.84 -3.12
N LEU A 10 -4.22 -9.52 -2.92
CA LEU A 10 -5.01 -8.53 -3.67
C LEU A 10 -4.69 -8.57 -5.17
N LEU A 11 -3.42 -8.77 -5.53
CA LEU A 11 -3.00 -8.91 -6.93
C LEU A 11 -3.57 -10.17 -7.57
N GLN A 12 -3.59 -11.29 -6.83
CA GLN A 12 -4.18 -12.54 -7.30
C GLN A 12 -5.69 -12.38 -7.56
N GLU A 13 -6.43 -11.77 -6.62
CA GLU A 13 -7.86 -11.50 -6.79
C GLU A 13 -8.14 -10.55 -7.97
N LEU A 14 -7.33 -9.51 -8.13
CA LEU A 14 -7.43 -8.61 -9.30
C LEU A 14 -7.24 -9.37 -10.62
N GLN A 15 -6.29 -10.30 -10.67
CA GLN A 15 -6.04 -11.11 -11.86
C GLN A 15 -7.23 -12.02 -12.18
N VAL A 16 -7.87 -12.61 -11.16
CA VAL A 16 -9.09 -13.43 -11.33
C VAL A 16 -10.24 -12.59 -11.87
N LEU A 17 -10.49 -11.42 -11.28
CA LEU A 17 -11.55 -10.52 -11.74
C LEU A 17 -11.30 -10.05 -13.18
N GLN A 18 -10.05 -9.71 -13.52
CA GLN A 18 -9.68 -9.34 -14.87
C GLN A 18 -9.97 -10.45 -15.89
N GLN A 19 -9.69 -11.71 -15.55
CA GLN A 19 -10.02 -12.86 -16.41
C GLN A 19 -11.53 -13.05 -16.54
N SER A 20 -12.30 -12.83 -15.46
CA SER A 20 -13.75 -12.98 -15.50
C SER A 20 -14.43 -12.03 -16.49
N LEU A 21 -13.90 -10.81 -16.67
CA LEU A 21 -14.40 -9.82 -17.61
C LEU A 21 -14.50 -10.35 -19.05
N GLU A 22 -13.64 -11.30 -19.45
CA GLU A 22 -13.67 -11.89 -20.79
C GLU A 22 -14.93 -12.74 -21.05
N THR A 23 -15.60 -13.17 -19.97
CA THR A 23 -16.74 -14.09 -20.02
C THR A 23 -18.07 -13.43 -19.68
N LEU A 24 -18.05 -12.18 -19.21
CA LEU A 24 -19.26 -11.46 -18.82
C LEU A 24 -20.02 -10.97 -20.05
N ASN A 25 -21.34 -11.14 -19.98
CA ASN A 25 -22.29 -10.81 -21.04
C ASN A 25 -23.39 -9.84 -20.59
N SER A 26 -23.29 -9.33 -19.35
CA SER A 26 -24.19 -8.32 -18.79
C SER A 26 -23.41 -7.06 -18.44
N LEU A 27 -23.94 -5.90 -18.81
CA LEU A 27 -23.37 -4.60 -18.43
C LEU A 27 -23.32 -4.43 -16.90
N GLU A 28 -24.36 -4.88 -16.19
CA GLU A 28 -24.44 -4.80 -14.74
C GLU A 28 -23.31 -5.59 -14.06
N ALA A 29 -23.11 -6.84 -14.48
CA ALA A 29 -22.04 -7.69 -13.96
C ALA A 29 -20.64 -7.13 -14.28
N THR A 30 -20.48 -6.53 -15.48
CA THR A 30 -19.24 -5.88 -15.86
C THR A 30 -18.94 -4.67 -14.96
N LEU A 31 -19.94 -3.82 -14.69
CA LEU A 31 -19.77 -2.67 -13.81
C LEU A 31 -19.45 -3.09 -12.37
N GLU A 32 -20.18 -4.07 -11.83
CA GLU A 32 -19.92 -4.62 -10.49
C GLU A 32 -18.49 -5.18 -10.37
N THR A 33 -18.01 -5.87 -11.41
CA THR A 33 -16.65 -6.40 -11.47
C THR A 33 -15.62 -5.27 -11.43
N TYR A 34 -15.82 -4.20 -12.20
CA TYR A 34 -14.94 -3.03 -12.16
C TYR A 34 -14.96 -2.33 -10.81
N GLU A 35 -16.13 -2.14 -10.20
CA GLU A 35 -16.24 -1.55 -8.85
C GLU A 35 -15.46 -2.38 -7.82
N ARG A 36 -15.56 -3.71 -7.90
CA ARG A 36 -14.79 -4.63 -7.05
C ARG A 36 -13.29 -4.48 -7.27
N MET A 37 -12.84 -4.40 -8.53
CA MET A 37 -11.43 -4.17 -8.87
C MET A 37 -10.92 -2.84 -8.31
N PHE A 38 -11.70 -1.75 -8.45
CA PHE A 38 -11.32 -0.44 -7.90
C PHE A 38 -11.21 -0.46 -6.38
N ALA A 39 -12.11 -1.16 -5.68
CA ALA A 39 -12.04 -1.31 -4.24
C ALA A 39 -10.74 -2.02 -3.80
N LEU A 40 -10.36 -3.11 -4.48
CA LEU A 40 -9.13 -3.85 -4.20
C LEU A 40 -7.87 -3.02 -4.46
N ILE A 41 -7.85 -2.23 -5.55
CA ILE A 41 -6.75 -1.31 -5.86
C ILE A 41 -6.61 -0.25 -4.76
N HIS A 42 -7.73 0.33 -4.34
CA HIS A 42 -7.74 1.33 -3.27
C HIS A 42 -7.24 0.73 -1.94
N GLU A 43 -7.69 -0.48 -1.59
CA GLU A 43 -7.21 -1.20 -0.40
C GLU A 43 -5.69 -1.45 -0.45
N GLY A 44 -5.19 -1.95 -1.58
CA GLY A 44 -3.76 -2.15 -1.79
C GLY A 44 -2.95 -0.86 -1.67
N PHE A 45 -3.46 0.24 -2.23
CA PHE A 45 -2.84 1.56 -2.10
C PHE A 45 -2.77 2.00 -0.64
N CYS A 46 -3.87 1.87 0.13
CA CYS A 46 -3.87 2.19 1.56
C CYS A 46 -2.87 1.34 2.35
N MET A 47 -2.76 0.05 2.05
CA MET A 47 -1.79 -0.84 2.69
C MET A 47 -0.35 -0.43 2.40
N VAL A 48 -0.03 -0.13 1.14
CA VAL A 48 1.31 0.35 0.75
C VAL A 48 1.60 1.69 1.41
N LEU A 49 0.66 2.63 1.39
CA LEU A 49 0.83 3.94 2.04
C LEU A 49 1.08 3.80 3.54
N HIS A 50 0.33 2.94 4.23
CA HIS A 50 0.54 2.68 5.66
C HIS A 50 1.92 2.07 5.92
N ARG A 51 2.35 1.10 5.12
CA ARG A 51 3.71 0.55 5.22
C ARG A 51 4.78 1.61 4.93
N CYS A 52 4.57 2.48 3.94
CA CYS A 52 5.45 3.61 3.66
C CYS A 52 5.52 4.56 4.86
N GLN A 53 4.39 4.93 5.46
CA GLN A 53 4.34 5.74 6.67
C GLN A 53 5.10 5.09 7.83
N GLN A 54 4.93 3.79 8.05
CA GLN A 54 5.68 3.02 9.05
C GLN A 54 7.18 2.87 8.73
N SER A 55 7.57 2.96 7.46
CA SER A 55 8.96 2.87 7.00
C SER A 55 9.75 4.19 7.10
N HIS A 56 9.12 5.27 7.59
CA HIS A 56 9.86 6.49 7.87
C HIS A 56 10.72 6.28 9.11
N LEU A 57 12.04 6.35 8.95
CA LEU A 57 12.94 6.32 10.09
C LEU A 57 12.85 7.66 10.81
N LEU A 58 12.59 7.62 12.11
CA LEU A 58 12.83 8.79 12.96
C LEU A 58 14.33 9.09 12.88
N SER A 59 14.68 10.27 12.37
CA SER A 59 16.08 10.67 12.32
C SER A 59 16.54 10.93 13.75
N LEU A 60 17.64 10.29 14.17
CA LEU A 60 18.23 10.47 15.49
C LEU A 60 19.53 11.25 15.37
N HIS A 61 19.78 12.15 16.32
CA HIS A 61 21.10 12.73 16.56
C HIS A 61 22.04 11.60 17.04
N PRO A 62 23.36 11.67 16.80
CA PRO A 62 24.31 10.64 17.25
C PRO A 62 24.27 10.28 18.75
N GLN A 63 23.71 11.16 19.57
CA GLN A 63 23.53 11.01 21.01
C GLN A 63 22.23 10.28 21.38
N GLY A 64 21.40 9.91 20.41
CA GLY A 64 20.15 9.16 20.58
C GLY A 64 18.89 10.03 20.63
N ASP A 65 19.01 11.35 20.59
CA ASP A 65 17.86 12.28 20.62
C ASP A 65 17.15 12.35 19.26
N LEU A 66 15.84 12.57 19.29
CA LEU A 66 15.03 12.73 18.09
C LEU A 66 15.36 14.05 17.37
N LEU A 67 15.76 13.97 16.10
CA LEU A 67 16.01 15.13 15.28
C LEU A 67 14.67 15.78 14.90
N LYS A 68 14.55 17.09 15.14
CA LYS A 68 13.32 17.87 14.90
C LYS A 68 13.60 19.02 13.93
N ASP A 69 12.59 19.42 13.17
CA ASP A 69 12.63 20.60 12.31
C ASP A 69 12.48 21.91 13.12
N ASN A 70 12.55 23.06 12.45
CA ASN A 70 12.40 24.38 13.07
C ASN A 70 11.01 24.62 13.70
N SER A 71 10.03 23.76 13.40
CA SER A 71 8.68 23.76 13.96
C SER A 71 8.53 22.76 15.12
N GLY A 72 9.59 22.03 15.47
CA GLY A 72 9.60 21.03 16.54
C GLY A 72 9.06 19.66 16.12
N ASN A 73 8.77 19.43 14.85
CA ASN A 73 8.28 18.16 14.35
C ASN A 73 9.44 17.19 14.08
N PRO A 74 9.28 15.88 14.33
CA PRO A 74 10.31 14.89 14.00
C PRO A 74 10.70 14.92 12.52
N VAL A 75 12.00 14.96 12.23
CA VAL A 75 12.49 14.81 10.85
C VAL A 75 12.47 13.33 10.48
N THR A 76 11.59 12.99 9.54
CA THR A 76 11.49 11.64 8.99
C THR A 76 12.35 11.52 7.74
N THR A 77 13.17 10.48 7.67
CA THR A 77 13.85 10.09 6.43
C THR A 77 13.24 8.81 5.88
N THR A 78 13.07 8.73 4.56
CA THR A 78 12.63 7.50 3.90
C THR A 78 13.75 6.47 3.96
N PHE A 79 13.40 5.21 4.26
CA PHE A 79 14.33 4.09 4.16
C PHE A 79 14.88 4.04 2.72
N SER A 80 16.16 4.36 2.53
CA SER A 80 16.83 4.14 1.26
C SER A 80 17.19 2.66 1.18
N ILE A 81 16.40 1.88 0.43
CA ILE A 81 16.82 0.53 0.04
C ILE A 81 17.96 0.71 -0.96
N ASN A 82 19.19 0.53 -0.49
CA ASN A 82 20.37 0.58 -1.34
C ASN A 82 20.39 -0.69 -2.20
N PRO A 83 20.28 -0.62 -3.54
CA PRO A 83 20.11 -1.81 -4.38
C PRO A 83 21.40 -2.65 -4.57
N ASN A 84 22.47 -2.39 -3.81
CA ASN A 84 23.82 -2.93 -4.04
C ASN A 84 24.42 -3.72 -2.85
N ASN A 85 23.62 -4.43 -2.06
CA ASN A 85 24.11 -5.39 -1.06
C ASN A 85 23.45 -6.75 -1.22
#